data_AF-A0A534APF6-F1
#
_entry.id   AF-A0A534APF6-F1
#
_cell.length_a   1.000
_cell.length_b   1.000
_cell.length_c   1.000
_cell.angle_alpha   90.00
_cell.angle_beta   90.00
_cell.angle_gamma   90.00
#
_symmetry.space_group_name_H-M   'P 1'
#
loop_
_entity.id
_entity.type
_entity.pdbx_description
1 polymer ?
#
loop_
_entity_poly.entity_id
_entity_poly.type
_entity_poly.pdbx_seq_one_letter_code
_entity_poly.pdbx_strand_id
1 'polypeptide(L)'
;MKPAVALARAGLSEFDIGTTASEVALVELRRLLAAWHVHEPGARLGHDPEALHQLRVTARRIDATLGLFRQQLPPALARARRTAKTVLRTLGAARDLDV
;
A
#
# COMPACT_ATOMS: atom_id res chain seq x y z
N MET A 1 -21.06 19.75 7.70
CA MET A 1 -21.12 18.60 8.63
C MET A 1 -19.96 17.67 8.33
N LYS A 2 -18.94 17.63 9.20
CA LYS A 2 -17.99 16.51 9.30
C LYS A 2 -18.59 15.52 10.33
N PRO A 3 -18.18 14.25 10.26
CA PRO A 3 -17.38 13.81 11.40
C PRO A 3 -16.03 13.27 10.95
N ALA A 4 -15.01 13.73 11.66
CA ALA A 4 -13.62 13.32 11.55
C ALA A 4 -13.32 12.13 12.50
N VAL A 5 -14.18 11.11 12.53
CA VAL A 5 -14.05 9.99 13.48
C VAL A 5 -14.29 8.67 12.74
N ALA A 6 -13.25 8.19 12.06
CA ALA A 6 -13.19 6.84 11.46
C ALA A 6 -11.75 6.52 11.01
N LEU A 7 -10.76 6.82 11.87
CA LEU A 7 -9.34 6.47 11.63
C LEU A 7 -8.87 5.40 12.63
N ALA A 8 -9.79 4.86 13.42
CA ALA A 8 -9.50 3.89 14.46
C ALA A 8 -10.21 2.57 14.15
N ARG A 9 -9.44 1.64 13.57
CA ARG A 9 -9.75 0.25 13.21
C ARG A 9 -10.24 0.04 11.78
N ALA A 10 -9.27 -0.01 10.87
CA ALA A 10 -9.41 -0.54 9.51
C ALA A 10 -9.72 -2.06 9.53
N GLY A 11 -10.89 -2.43 10.06
CA GLY A 11 -11.64 -3.61 9.67
C GLY A 11 -12.61 -3.21 8.57
N LEU A 12 -13.02 -4.15 7.73
CA LEU A 12 -13.89 -3.97 6.56
C LEU A 12 -15.32 -3.44 6.87
N SER A 13 -15.54 -2.87 8.06
CA SER A 13 -16.85 -2.45 8.61
C SER A 13 -17.12 -0.93 8.48
N GLU A 14 -16.22 -0.14 7.88
CA GLU A 14 -16.28 1.33 7.96
C GLU A 14 -16.80 2.01 6.67
N PHE A 15 -17.12 1.24 5.64
CA PHE A 15 -17.66 1.78 4.39
C PHE A 15 -19.19 1.74 4.42
N ASP A 16 -19.80 2.89 4.19
CA ASP A 16 -21.25 3.05 4.06
C ASP A 16 -21.63 3.20 2.57
N ILE A 17 -22.91 3.16 2.25
CA ILE A 17 -23.47 3.32 0.89
C ILE A 17 -23.02 4.65 0.26
N GLY A 18 -22.77 5.68 1.07
CA GLY A 18 -22.25 6.97 0.61
C GLY A 18 -20.74 7.01 0.33
N THR A 19 -19.98 5.97 0.68
CA THR A 19 -18.52 5.97 0.50
C THR A 19 -18.17 5.88 -0.98
N THR A 20 -17.37 6.83 -1.45
CA THR A 20 -16.88 6.87 -2.82
C THR A 20 -15.73 5.88 -3.03
N ALA A 21 -15.58 5.39 -4.27
CA ALA A 21 -14.44 4.54 -4.64
C ALA A 21 -13.08 5.22 -4.37
N SER A 22 -13.01 6.55 -4.45
CA SER A 22 -11.80 7.32 -4.12
C SER A 22 -11.46 7.23 -2.62
N GLU A 23 -12.45 7.34 -1.75
CA GLU A 23 -12.26 7.20 -0.30
C GLU A 23 -11.80 5.81 0.08
N VAL A 24 -12.41 4.76 -0.48
CA VAL A 24 -11.97 3.36 -0.29
C VAL A 24 -10.51 3.20 -0.69
N ALA A 25 -10.13 3.70 -1.87
CA ALA A 25 -8.76 3.63 -2.36
C ALA A 25 -7.77 4.33 -1.43
N LEU A 26 -8.12 5.53 -0.93
CA LEU A 26 -7.26 6.29 -0.02
C LEU A 26 -7.10 5.63 1.34
N VAL A 27 -8.17 5.04 1.88
CA VAL A 27 -8.11 4.26 3.13
C VAL A 27 -7.20 3.04 2.96
N GLU A 28 -7.37 2.29 1.88
CA GLU A 28 -6.53 1.12 1.62
C GLU A 28 -5.06 1.50 1.38
N LEU A 29 -4.79 2.58 0.64
CA LEU A 29 -3.42 3.07 0.45
C LEU A 29 -2.76 3.46 1.78
N ARG A 30 -3.50 4.12 2.69
CA ARG A 30 -2.99 4.43 4.04
C ARG A 30 -2.67 3.18 4.83
N ARG A 31 -3.57 2.19 4.81
CA ARG A 31 -3.35 0.90 5.48
C ARG A 31 -2.10 0.19 4.95
N LEU A 32 -1.94 0.13 3.63
CA LEU A 32 -0.79 -0.49 3.00
C LEU A 32 0.51 0.26 3.31
N LEU A 33 0.49 1.60 3.33
CA LEU A 33 1.67 2.40 3.71
C LEU A 33 2.03 2.24 5.20
N ALA A 34 1.05 2.03 6.08
CA ALA A 34 1.30 1.71 7.47
C ALA A 34 1.97 0.33 7.61
N ALA A 35 1.46 -0.68 6.90
CA ALA A 35 2.09 -2.01 6.87
C ALA A 35 3.51 -1.94 6.29
N TRP A 36 3.73 -1.14 5.24
CA TRP A 36 5.05 -0.89 4.69
C TRP A 36 6.02 -0.39 5.76
N HIS A 37 5.63 0.63 6.53
CA HIS A 37 6.47 1.21 7.59
C HIS A 37 6.87 0.20 8.67
N VAL A 38 6.03 -0.80 8.95
CA VAL A 38 6.34 -1.85 9.93
C VAL A 38 7.41 -2.80 9.42
N HIS A 39 7.36 -3.19 8.15
CA HIS A 39 8.27 -4.21 7.59
C HIS A 39 9.56 -3.61 6.99
N GLU A 40 9.54 -2.34 6.61
CA GLU A 40 10.67 -1.67 5.94
C GLU A 40 11.99 -1.74 6.71
N PRO A 41 12.04 -1.51 8.05
CA PRO A 41 13.28 -1.63 8.82
C PRO A 41 13.89 -3.03 8.80
N GLY A 42 13.07 -4.09 8.94
CA GLY A 42 13.53 -5.47 8.98
C GLY A 42 14.15 -5.91 7.65
N ALA A 43 13.52 -5.54 6.54
CA ALA A 43 14.05 -5.85 5.21
C ALA A 43 15.28 -5.01 4.85
N ARG A 44 15.29 -3.72 5.20
CA ARG A 44 16.44 -2.83 4.89
C ARG A 44 17.72 -3.32 5.55
N LEU A 45 17.62 -3.83 6.77
CA LEU A 45 18.77 -4.35 7.52
C LEU A 45 19.13 -5.79 7.15
N GLY A 46 18.31 -6.49 6.35
CA GLY A 46 18.51 -7.89 5.98
C GLY A 46 18.41 -8.86 7.16
N HIS A 47 17.79 -8.43 8.27
CA HIS A 47 17.72 -9.23 9.50
C HIS A 47 16.60 -10.29 9.47
N ASP A 48 15.57 -10.06 8.64
CA ASP A 48 14.40 -10.91 8.57
C ASP A 48 13.94 -11.10 7.11
N PRO A 49 14.14 -12.30 6.52
CA PRO A 49 13.64 -12.64 5.20
C PRO A 49 12.11 -12.51 5.08
N GLU A 50 11.37 -12.70 6.18
CA GLU A 50 9.90 -12.55 6.19
C GLU A 50 9.52 -11.07 6.07
N ALA A 51 10.26 -10.15 6.68
CA ALA A 51 10.05 -8.71 6.50
C ALA A 51 10.21 -8.29 5.03
N LEU A 52 11.19 -8.85 4.30
CA LEU A 52 11.32 -8.63 2.85
C LEU A 52 10.14 -9.22 2.08
N HIS A 53 9.69 -10.42 2.44
CA HIS A 53 8.49 -11.03 1.86
C HIS A 53 7.25 -10.13 2.04
N GLN A 54 7.00 -9.65 3.25
CA GLN A 54 5.86 -8.78 3.55
C GLN A 54 5.93 -7.42 2.85
N LEU A 55 7.12 -6.83 2.69
CA LEU A 55 7.28 -5.63 1.87
C LEU A 55 6.91 -5.88 0.41
N ARG A 56 7.29 -7.02 -0.16
CA ARG A 56 6.93 -7.37 -1.54
C ARG A 56 5.42 -7.52 -1.70
N VAL A 57 4.77 -8.22 -0.77
CA VAL A 57 3.30 -8.36 -0.76
C VAL A 57 2.64 -6.98 -0.69
N THR A 58 3.12 -6.11 0.21
CA THR A 58 2.61 -4.75 0.39
C THR A 58 2.83 -3.89 -0.86
N ALA A 59 4.02 -3.92 -1.46
CA ALA A 59 4.35 -3.20 -2.70
C ALA A 59 3.41 -3.61 -3.85
N ARG A 60 3.17 -4.91 -4.01
CA ARG A 60 2.28 -5.46 -5.04
C ARG A 60 0.85 -4.98 -4.84
N ARG A 61 0.36 -4.96 -3.60
CA ARG A 61 -0.97 -4.44 -3.26
C ARG A 61 -1.07 -2.94 -3.55
N ILE A 62 -0.03 -2.16 -3.27
CA ILE A 62 0.01 -0.73 -3.62
C ILE A 62 -0.10 -0.53 -5.14
N ASP A 63 0.69 -1.24 -5.96
CA ASP A 63 0.56 -1.14 -7.44
C ASP A 63 -0.83 -1.56 -7.92
N ALA A 64 -1.40 -2.62 -7.35
CA ALA A 64 -2.74 -3.08 -7.68
C ALA A 64 -3.81 -2.02 -7.34
N THR A 65 -3.80 -1.45 -6.13
CA THR A 65 -4.73 -0.41 -5.70
C THR A 65 -4.61 0.85 -6.56
N LEU A 66 -3.38 1.33 -6.81
CA LEU A 66 -3.14 2.48 -7.69
C LEU A 66 -3.59 2.20 -9.14
N GLY A 67 -3.52 0.95 -9.58
CA GLY A 67 -3.99 0.52 -10.89
C GLY A 67 -5.50 0.45 -11.00
N LEU A 68 -6.16 -0.18 -10.02
CA LEU A 68 -7.60 -0.40 -9.99
C LEU A 68 -8.36 0.92 -9.89
N PHE A 69 -7.92 1.82 -9.02
CA PHE A 69 -8.59 3.09 -8.74
C PHE A 69 -8.03 4.27 -9.55
N ARG A 70 -7.30 4.00 -10.65
CA ARG A 70 -6.58 5.04 -11.41
C ARG A 70 -7.47 6.21 -11.85
N GLN A 71 -8.73 5.94 -12.20
CA GLN A 71 -9.66 6.97 -12.67
C GLN A 71 -10.32 7.76 -11.54
N GLN A 72 -10.31 7.22 -10.31
CA GLN A 72 -10.94 7.78 -9.12
C GLN A 72 -9.93 8.49 -8.21
N LEU A 73 -8.63 8.24 -8.41
CA LEU A 73 -7.55 8.85 -7.66
C LEU A 73 -7.09 10.18 -8.27
N PRO A 74 -6.60 11.13 -7.43
CA PRO A 74 -5.93 12.33 -7.91
C PRO A 74 -4.78 11.99 -8.88
N PRO A 75 -4.52 12.83 -9.90
CA PRO A 75 -3.45 12.59 -10.88
C PRO A 75 -2.04 12.42 -10.28
N ALA A 76 -1.79 12.97 -9.09
CA ALA A 76 -0.54 12.76 -8.35
C ALA A 76 -0.36 11.30 -7.92
N LEU A 77 -1.41 10.67 -7.36
CA LEU A 77 -1.37 9.27 -6.95
C LEU A 77 -1.36 8.32 -8.15
N ALA A 78 -2.09 8.65 -9.22
CA ALA A 78 -2.03 7.89 -10.46
C ALA A 78 -0.58 7.85 -11.03
N ARG A 79 0.18 8.94 -10.92
CA ARG A 79 1.59 9.00 -11.31
C ARG A 79 2.50 8.18 -10.39
N ALA A 80 2.19 8.09 -9.10
CA ALA A 80 2.95 7.32 -8.12
C ALA A 80 3.01 5.82 -8.44
N ARG A 81 2.08 5.30 -9.27
CA ARG A 81 2.09 3.91 -9.72
C ARG A 81 3.41 3.50 -10.40
N ARG A 82 4.01 4.39 -11.20
CA ARG A 82 5.30 4.10 -11.84
C ARG A 82 6.39 3.86 -10.80
N THR A 83 6.42 4.69 -9.75
CA THR A 83 7.34 4.52 -8.62
C THR A 83 7.08 3.20 -7.89
N ALA A 84 5.81 2.86 -7.61
CA ALA A 84 5.45 1.60 -6.96
C ALA A 84 5.93 0.37 -7.77
N LYS A 85 5.81 0.40 -9.11
CA LYS A 85 6.34 -0.67 -9.97
C LYS A 85 7.86 -0.77 -9.91
N THR A 86 8.56 0.37 -9.95
CA THR A 86 10.02 0.38 -9.82
C THR A 86 10.46 -0.23 -8.51
N VAL A 87 9.83 0.18 -7.40
CA VAL A 87 10.08 -0.37 -6.06
C VAL A 87 9.85 -1.88 -6.02
N LEU A 88 8.70 -2.36 -6.52
CA LEU A 88 8.40 -3.80 -6.57
C LEU A 88 9.45 -4.60 -7.36
N ARG A 89 9.94 -4.05 -8.48
CA ARG A 89 10.99 -4.70 -9.28
C ARG A 89 12.32 -4.75 -8.53
N THR A 90 12.72 -3.66 -7.86
CA THR A 90 13.95 -3.63 -7.06
C THR A 90 13.89 -4.62 -5.90
N LEU A 91 12.74 -4.72 -5.22
CA LEU A 91 12.52 -5.74 -4.18
C LEU A 91 12.47 -7.18 -4.74
N GLY A 92 12.28 -7.36 -6.05
CA GLY A 92 12.44 -8.64 -6.74
C GLY A 92 13.89 -9.05 -6.79
N ALA A 93 14.72 -8.18 -7.37
CA ALA A 93 16.14 -8.43 -7.49
C ALA A 93 16.83 -8.66 -6.12
N ALA A 94 16.41 -7.96 -5.07
CA ALA A 94 16.94 -8.20 -3.72
C ALA A 94 16.59 -9.60 -3.20
N ARG A 95 15.38 -10.11 -3.45
CA ARG A 95 14.96 -11.43 -3.00
C ARG A 95 15.69 -12.56 -3.73
N ASP A 96 16.01 -12.35 -5.01
CA ASP A 96 16.77 -13.33 -5.80
C ASP A 96 18.19 -13.57 -5.24
N LEU A 97 18.68 -12.69 -4.34
CA LEU A 97 19.97 -12.83 -3.64
C LEU A 97 19.84 -13.50 -2.26
N ASP A 98 18.63 -13.59 -1.69
CA ASP A 98 18.36 -14.21 -0.39
C ASP A 98 18.03 -15.72 -0.48
N VAL A 99 17.93 -16.27 -1.70
CA VAL A 99 17.75 -17.70 -1.97
C VAL A 99 19.10 -18.38 -2.15
#